data_AF-A0A1C6G331-F1
#
_entry.id   AF-A0A1C6G331-F1
#
_cell.length_a   1.000
_cell.length_b   1.000
_cell.length_c   1.000
_cell.angle_alpha   90.00
_cell.angle_beta   90.00
_cell.angle_gamma   90.00
#
_symmetry.space_group_name_H-M   'P 1'
#
loop_
_entity.id
_entity.type
_entity.pdbx_description
1 polymer ?
#
loop_
_entity_poly.entity_id
_entity_poly.type
_entity_poly.pdbx_seq_one_letter_code
_entity_poly.pdbx_strand_id
1 'polypeptide(L)'
;MKGKKVYLGTNTKMYKGVADTASYLEELCRLTGDLSREALELFVIPSFTALESARRCAPRELVRLGGQNMGWAGEGPYTGEISPKMLLEVGADIAELGHSERRHVLGETDEMVNRKVLCAAEYGLTALLCIGETAEEKARGLADEVLRTQLKAGLYGLGAGGAERLWVAYEPVWAIGEHGVPATKEYAEARHDTIRRTLTELYGEQAGQAVPLLYGGSVNPDNAVGLIRMENIDGLFIGRSAWDARKFNAIIRDVLAAADG
;
A
#
# COMPACT_ATOMS: atom_id res chain seq x y z
N MET A 1 21.66 1.49 3.79
CA MET A 1 20.33 1.46 4.43
C MET A 1 20.19 2.47 5.58
N LYS A 2 21.26 2.88 6.29
CA LYS A 2 21.19 3.96 7.28
C LYS A 2 20.52 5.23 6.71
N GLY A 3 19.37 5.60 7.27
CA GLY A 3 18.67 6.86 6.99
C GLY A 3 17.51 6.81 5.98
N LYS A 4 17.13 5.63 5.46
CA LYS A 4 15.94 5.51 4.59
C LYS A 4 14.69 5.22 5.44
N LYS A 5 13.65 6.06 5.30
CA LYS A 5 12.36 5.85 5.98
C LYS A 5 11.72 4.55 5.47
N VAL A 6 11.32 3.68 6.38
CA VAL A 6 10.66 2.41 6.07
C VAL A 6 9.14 2.57 6.13
N TYR A 7 8.43 2.03 5.14
CA TYR A 7 6.98 2.10 5.07
C TYR A 7 6.37 0.77 5.52
N LEU A 8 5.60 0.77 6.61
CA LEU A 8 4.91 -0.43 7.09
C LEU A 8 3.43 -0.13 7.24
N GLY A 9 2.59 -0.95 6.63
CA GLY A 9 1.16 -0.80 6.81
C GLY A 9 0.36 -2.05 6.55
N THR A 10 -0.92 -1.94 6.80
CA THR A 10 -1.87 -3.04 6.63
C THR A 10 -3.20 -2.57 6.09
N ASN A 11 -3.78 -3.36 5.18
CA ASN A 11 -5.19 -3.29 4.83
C ASN A 11 -5.94 -4.36 5.62
N THR A 12 -6.91 -3.94 6.44
CA THR A 12 -7.71 -4.87 7.26
C THR A 12 -8.78 -5.59 6.45
N LYS A 13 -8.90 -5.27 5.15
CA LYS A 13 -9.91 -5.74 4.20
C LYS A 13 -11.29 -5.69 4.84
N MET A 14 -12.09 -6.74 4.68
CA MET A 14 -13.45 -6.84 5.20
C MET A 14 -13.52 -7.72 6.47
N TYR A 15 -12.61 -7.50 7.43
CA TYR A 15 -12.50 -8.37 8.63
C TYR A 15 -12.74 -7.70 9.99
N LYS A 16 -12.73 -6.37 10.10
CA LYS A 16 -12.88 -5.67 11.39
C LYS A 16 -14.06 -4.70 11.37
N GLY A 17 -14.92 -4.80 12.38
CA GLY A 17 -15.95 -3.79 12.64
C GLY A 17 -15.37 -2.53 13.28
N VAL A 18 -16.26 -1.60 13.65
CA VAL A 18 -15.88 -0.32 14.27
C VAL A 18 -15.14 -0.52 15.59
N ALA A 19 -15.70 -1.33 16.51
CA ALA A 19 -15.11 -1.58 17.82
C ALA A 19 -13.76 -2.31 17.72
N ASP A 20 -13.68 -3.34 16.86
CA ASP A 20 -12.43 -4.10 16.66
C ASP A 20 -11.33 -3.23 16.05
N THR A 21 -11.69 -2.34 15.13
CA THR A 21 -10.76 -1.39 14.51
C THR A 21 -10.22 -0.39 15.53
N ALA A 22 -11.11 0.18 16.37
CA ALA A 22 -10.71 1.10 17.43
C ALA A 22 -9.75 0.42 18.43
N SER A 23 -10.14 -0.74 18.96
CA SER A 23 -9.29 -1.50 19.89
C SER A 23 -7.95 -1.88 19.28
N TYR A 24 -7.92 -2.29 18.02
CA TYR A 24 -6.68 -2.62 17.30
C TYR A 24 -5.75 -1.40 17.18
N LEU A 25 -6.28 -0.24 16.79
CA LEU A 25 -5.49 0.98 16.61
C LEU A 25 -4.98 1.55 17.93
N GLU A 26 -5.79 1.53 18.99
CA GLU A 26 -5.36 1.96 20.33
C GLU A 26 -4.20 1.11 20.83
N GLU A 27 -4.30 -0.22 20.68
CA GLU A 27 -3.23 -1.13 21.06
C GLU A 27 -1.98 -0.92 20.19
N LEU A 28 -2.13 -0.76 18.87
CA LEU A 28 -1.00 -0.53 17.97
C LEU A 28 -0.29 0.79 18.27
N CYS A 29 -1.03 1.88 18.49
CA CYS A 29 -0.47 3.19 18.85
C CYS A 29 0.28 3.10 20.18
N ARG A 30 -0.28 2.42 21.18
CA ARG A 30 0.38 2.19 22.48
C ARG A 30 1.67 1.38 22.33
N LEU A 31 1.67 0.34 21.50
CA LEU A 31 2.83 -0.55 21.30
C LEU A 31 3.95 0.07 20.49
N THR A 32 3.65 1.05 19.64
CA THR A 32 4.60 1.66 18.69
C THR A 32 4.87 3.13 18.95
N GLY A 33 4.30 3.72 20.00
CA GLY A 33 4.42 5.14 20.32
C GLY A 33 5.84 5.58 20.71
N ASP A 34 6.70 4.64 21.09
CA ASP A 34 8.13 4.83 21.36
C ASP A 34 9.00 4.88 20.10
N LEU A 35 8.49 4.48 18.94
CA LEU A 35 9.26 4.37 17.70
C LEU A 35 9.35 5.72 16.95
N SER A 36 10.53 6.05 16.41
CA SER A 36 10.71 7.28 15.63
C SER A 36 9.90 7.26 14.33
N ARG A 37 9.13 8.32 14.10
CA ARG A 37 8.37 8.54 12.85
C ARG A 37 9.19 9.18 11.73
N GLU A 38 10.46 9.52 12.01
CA GLU A 38 11.43 9.88 10.98
C GLU A 38 11.92 8.62 10.25
N ALA A 39 12.10 7.52 10.98
CA ALA A 39 12.53 6.24 10.44
C ALA A 39 11.37 5.36 9.94
N LEU A 40 10.15 5.58 10.44
CA LEU A 40 8.97 4.76 10.15
C LEU A 40 7.81 5.60 9.61
N GLU A 41 7.27 5.21 8.46
CA GLU A 41 5.91 5.57 8.02
C GLU A 41 4.98 4.41 8.36
N LEU A 42 4.12 4.59 9.37
CA LEU A 42 3.13 3.59 9.79
C LEU A 42 1.76 3.96 9.26
N PHE A 43 1.07 3.02 8.61
CA PHE A 43 -0.28 3.26 8.11
C PHE A 43 -1.22 2.06 8.26
N VAL A 44 -2.52 2.34 8.42
CA VAL A 44 -3.58 1.33 8.52
C VAL A 44 -4.75 1.75 7.63
N ILE A 45 -5.27 0.80 6.85
CA ILE A 45 -6.36 1.01 5.91
C ILE A 45 -7.58 0.19 6.37
N PRO A 46 -8.43 0.74 7.27
CA PRO A 46 -9.62 0.05 7.78
C PRO A 46 -10.79 0.12 6.78
N SER A 47 -11.84 -0.67 7.04
CA SER A 47 -13.10 -0.54 6.30
C SER A 47 -13.70 0.87 6.47
N PHE A 48 -14.38 1.38 5.45
CA PHE A 48 -14.94 2.75 5.46
C PHE A 48 -15.82 3.05 6.66
N THR A 49 -16.63 2.08 7.10
CA THR A 49 -17.54 2.21 8.24
C THR A 49 -16.81 2.45 9.56
N ALA A 50 -15.50 2.17 9.64
CA ALA A 50 -14.69 2.35 10.83
C ALA A 50 -13.76 3.56 10.76
N LEU A 51 -13.64 4.26 9.62
CA LEU A 51 -12.65 5.33 9.43
C LEU A 51 -12.80 6.50 10.41
N GLU A 52 -14.03 6.96 10.65
CA GLU A 52 -14.27 8.07 11.57
C GLU A 52 -13.83 7.71 13.00
N SER A 53 -14.21 6.53 13.49
CA SER A 53 -13.79 6.02 14.80
C SER A 53 -12.29 5.75 14.85
N ALA A 54 -11.71 5.21 13.78
CA ALA A 54 -10.27 4.99 13.65
C ALA A 54 -9.51 6.30 13.84
N ARG A 55 -9.95 7.40 13.21
CA ARG A 55 -9.29 8.70 13.34
C ARG A 55 -9.37 9.26 14.76
N ARG A 56 -10.48 9.04 15.47
CA ARG A 56 -10.64 9.48 16.87
C ARG A 56 -9.73 8.72 17.84
N CYS A 57 -9.47 7.44 17.58
CA CYS A 57 -8.65 6.58 18.43
C CYS A 57 -7.15 6.62 18.10
N ALA A 58 -6.78 7.01 16.88
CA ALA A 58 -5.41 6.95 16.39
C ALA A 58 -4.89 8.35 16.03
N PRO A 59 -3.93 8.91 16.78
CA PRO A 59 -3.33 10.20 16.45
C PRO A 59 -2.63 10.14 15.09
N ARG A 60 -2.82 11.17 14.26
CA ARG A 60 -2.33 11.21 12.86
C ARG A 60 -0.80 11.21 12.80
N GLU A 61 -0.16 11.77 13.81
CA GLU A 61 1.28 11.78 14.01
C GLU A 61 1.85 10.39 14.31
N LEU A 62 1.05 9.46 14.81
CA LEU A 62 1.49 8.10 15.13
C LEU A 62 1.18 7.11 14.00
N VAL A 63 0.08 7.28 13.28
CA VAL A 63 -0.34 6.39 12.20
C VAL A 63 -1.20 7.13 11.19
N ARG A 64 -0.87 6.98 9.90
CA ARG A 64 -1.71 7.46 8.81
C ARG A 64 -2.85 6.49 8.56
N LEU A 65 -4.03 7.03 8.24
CA LEU A 65 -5.20 6.23 7.88
C LEU A 65 -5.45 6.30 6.37
N GLY A 66 -5.99 5.23 5.81
CA GLY A 66 -6.35 5.18 4.40
C GLY A 66 -7.73 4.58 4.14
N GLY A 67 -8.34 4.96 3.02
CA GLY A 67 -9.51 4.28 2.46
C GLY A 67 -9.08 3.09 1.61
N GLN A 68 -9.80 1.95 1.72
CA GLN A 68 -9.53 0.72 0.95
C GLN A 68 -9.87 0.84 -0.55
N ASN A 69 -10.53 1.94 -0.93
CA ASN A 69 -10.89 2.33 -2.29
C ASN A 69 -11.37 3.80 -2.28
N MET A 70 -11.59 4.39 -3.45
CA MET A 70 -12.45 5.56 -3.63
C MET A 70 -13.02 5.60 -5.05
N GLY A 71 -14.06 6.40 -5.25
CA GLY A 71 -14.55 6.77 -6.58
C GLY A 71 -13.61 7.76 -7.27
N TRP A 72 -13.82 7.98 -8.57
CA TRP A 72 -13.03 8.91 -9.41
C TRP A 72 -13.67 10.30 -9.56
N ALA A 73 -14.53 10.69 -8.64
CA ALA A 73 -15.23 11.96 -8.68
C ALA A 73 -15.39 12.52 -7.26
N GLY A 74 -15.24 13.84 -7.12
CA GLY A 74 -15.45 14.53 -5.85
C GLY A 74 -16.88 14.44 -5.32
N GLU A 75 -17.86 14.28 -6.21
CA GLU A 75 -19.29 14.08 -5.92
C GLU A 75 -20.02 13.59 -7.18
N GLY A 76 -21.23 13.06 -7.04
CA GLY A 76 -22.06 12.66 -8.18
C GLY A 76 -23.06 11.56 -7.86
N PRO A 77 -23.86 11.12 -8.86
CA PRO A 77 -24.88 10.09 -8.69
C PRO A 77 -24.28 8.67 -8.67
N TYR A 78 -23.39 8.40 -7.71
CA TYR A 78 -22.65 7.15 -7.54
C TYR A 78 -23.04 6.45 -6.23
N THR A 79 -24.29 6.00 -6.12
CA THR A 79 -24.81 5.35 -4.90
C THR A 79 -23.92 4.19 -4.47
N GLY A 80 -23.40 4.25 -3.24
CA GLY A 80 -22.51 3.24 -2.66
C GLY A 80 -21.01 3.55 -2.79
N GLU A 81 -20.62 4.52 -3.61
CA GLU A 81 -19.22 4.95 -3.72
C GLU A 81 -18.83 5.95 -2.61
N ILE A 82 -17.52 6.02 -2.35
CA ILE A 82 -16.91 6.98 -1.42
C ILE A 82 -16.07 7.98 -2.22
N SER A 83 -16.35 9.27 -2.06
CA SER A 83 -15.58 10.34 -2.73
C SER A 83 -14.26 10.63 -2.00
N PRO A 84 -13.26 11.23 -2.67
CA PRO A 84 -12.06 11.72 -2.00
C PRO A 84 -12.39 12.79 -0.93
N LYS A 85 -13.42 13.62 -1.13
CA LYS A 85 -13.87 14.62 -0.14
C LYS A 85 -14.29 13.95 1.17
N MET A 86 -15.09 12.88 1.07
CA MET A 86 -15.54 12.10 2.24
C MET A 86 -14.35 11.46 2.98
N LEU A 87 -13.37 10.93 2.25
CA LEU A 87 -12.15 10.37 2.86
C LEU A 87 -11.34 11.42 3.63
N LEU A 88 -11.13 12.59 3.02
CA LEU A 88 -10.42 13.70 3.66
C LEU A 88 -11.16 14.20 4.91
N GLU A 89 -12.49 14.28 4.86
CA GLU A 89 -13.32 14.72 5.99
C GLU A 89 -13.15 13.82 7.22
N VAL A 90 -13.06 12.50 7.02
CA VAL A 90 -12.81 11.53 8.11
C VAL A 90 -11.33 11.40 8.46
N GLY A 91 -10.45 12.21 7.86
CA GLY A 91 -9.02 12.28 8.18
C GLY A 91 -8.18 11.16 7.56
N ALA A 92 -8.62 10.54 6.48
CA ALA A 92 -7.78 9.64 5.70
C ALA A 92 -6.78 10.43 4.85
N ASP A 93 -5.55 9.92 4.79
CA ASP A 93 -4.44 10.50 4.05
C ASP A 93 -4.06 9.71 2.81
N ILE A 94 -4.54 8.47 2.70
CA ILE A 94 -4.16 7.48 1.69
C ILE A 94 -5.43 6.93 1.03
N ALA A 95 -5.37 6.69 -0.28
CA ALA A 95 -6.35 5.89 -1.00
C ALA A 95 -5.65 4.68 -1.60
N GLU A 96 -6.02 3.48 -1.18
CA GLU A 96 -5.59 2.23 -1.82
C GLU A 96 -6.38 2.02 -3.11
N LEU A 97 -5.69 1.86 -4.23
CA LEU A 97 -6.28 1.88 -5.56
C LEU A 97 -5.78 0.71 -6.39
N GLY A 98 -6.69 0.02 -7.07
CA GLY A 98 -6.34 -1.10 -7.94
C GLY A 98 -5.82 -2.33 -7.19
N HIS A 99 -6.20 -2.52 -5.92
CA HIS A 99 -5.88 -3.76 -5.20
C HIS A 99 -6.39 -4.97 -6.01
N SER A 100 -5.61 -6.05 -6.01
CA SER A 100 -5.85 -7.28 -6.78
C SER A 100 -7.30 -7.80 -6.69
N GLU A 101 -7.89 -7.82 -5.50
CA GLU A 101 -9.31 -8.20 -5.30
C GLU A 101 -10.28 -7.30 -6.09
N ARG A 102 -10.03 -5.99 -6.15
CA ARG A 102 -10.89 -5.07 -6.89
C ARG A 102 -10.75 -5.26 -8.40
N ARG A 103 -9.53 -5.52 -8.88
CA ARG A 103 -9.27 -5.79 -10.30
C ARG A 103 -9.90 -7.11 -10.75
N HIS A 104 -9.62 -8.20 -10.02
CA HIS A 104 -9.94 -9.55 -10.48
C HIS A 104 -11.31 -10.06 -10.00
N VAL A 105 -11.82 -9.57 -8.86
CA VAL A 105 -13.14 -9.98 -8.34
C VAL A 105 -14.22 -8.96 -8.69
N LEU A 106 -13.91 -7.66 -8.61
CA LEU A 106 -14.88 -6.58 -8.84
C LEU A 106 -14.76 -5.91 -10.22
N GLY A 107 -13.81 -6.34 -11.05
CA GLY A 107 -13.70 -5.94 -12.45
C GLY A 107 -13.12 -4.55 -12.70
N GLU A 108 -12.31 -4.01 -11.78
CA GLU A 108 -11.63 -2.74 -12.03
C GLU A 108 -10.57 -2.85 -13.12
N THR A 109 -10.67 -1.98 -14.12
CA THR A 109 -9.72 -1.87 -15.24
C THR A 109 -8.61 -0.87 -14.94
N ASP A 110 -7.52 -0.91 -15.72
CA ASP A 110 -6.45 0.09 -15.60
C ASP A 110 -6.95 1.53 -15.85
N GLU A 111 -7.91 1.71 -16.75
CA GLU A 111 -8.55 3.01 -16.99
C GLU A 111 -9.31 3.50 -15.75
N MET A 112 -10.08 2.61 -15.11
CA MET A 112 -10.79 2.92 -13.88
C MET A 112 -9.82 3.30 -12.75
N VAL A 113 -8.74 2.55 -12.60
CA VAL A 113 -7.70 2.82 -11.60
C VAL A 113 -7.00 4.14 -11.90
N ASN A 114 -6.66 4.43 -13.16
CA ASN A 114 -6.05 5.69 -13.55
C ASN A 114 -6.91 6.90 -13.17
N ARG A 115 -8.21 6.86 -13.47
CA ARG A 115 -9.14 7.93 -13.10
C ARG A 115 -9.15 8.17 -11.59
N LYS A 116 -9.05 7.12 -10.78
CA LYS A 116 -8.94 7.23 -9.33
C LYS A 116 -7.60 7.81 -8.90
N VAL A 117 -6.49 7.38 -9.49
CA VAL A 117 -5.15 7.92 -9.18
C VAL A 117 -5.10 9.43 -9.45
N LEU A 118 -5.58 9.87 -10.61
CA LEU A 118 -5.64 11.30 -10.95
C LEU A 118 -6.53 12.07 -9.97
N CYS A 119 -7.69 11.52 -9.63
CA CYS A 119 -8.60 12.12 -8.66
C CYS A 119 -7.97 12.19 -7.25
N ALA A 120 -7.23 11.17 -6.82
CA ALA A 120 -6.55 11.18 -5.52
C ALA A 120 -5.51 12.30 -5.46
N ALA A 121 -4.71 12.43 -6.54
CA ALA A 121 -3.70 13.49 -6.65
C ALA A 121 -4.34 14.89 -6.69
N GLU A 122 -5.43 15.08 -7.43
CA GLU A 122 -6.16 16.36 -7.52
C GLU A 122 -6.65 16.83 -6.13
N TYR A 123 -7.14 15.90 -5.31
CA TYR A 123 -7.64 16.19 -3.97
C TYR A 123 -6.56 16.11 -2.87
N GLY A 124 -5.31 15.83 -3.24
CA GLY A 124 -4.17 15.81 -2.32
C GLY A 124 -4.05 14.56 -1.46
N LEU A 125 -4.79 13.49 -1.75
CA LEU A 125 -4.60 12.17 -1.14
C LEU A 125 -3.31 11.52 -1.67
N THR A 126 -2.68 10.67 -0.86
CA THR A 126 -1.63 9.76 -1.35
C THR A 126 -2.29 8.58 -2.06
N ALA A 127 -2.02 8.40 -3.35
CA ALA A 127 -2.44 7.22 -4.09
C ALA A 127 -1.50 6.06 -3.77
N LEU A 128 -1.99 5.03 -3.08
CA LEU A 128 -1.31 3.74 -2.94
C LEU A 128 -1.79 2.85 -4.08
N LEU A 129 -1.07 2.88 -5.21
CA LEU A 129 -1.40 2.13 -6.41
C LEU A 129 -0.90 0.69 -6.29
N CYS A 130 -1.83 -0.26 -6.31
CA CYS A 130 -1.51 -1.67 -6.32
C CYS A 130 -1.43 -2.22 -7.75
N ILE A 131 -0.37 -2.99 -8.00
CA ILE A 131 -0.09 -3.66 -9.29
C ILE A 131 0.44 -5.06 -9.04
N GLY A 132 0.26 -5.97 -10.00
CA GLY A 132 0.57 -7.37 -9.81
C GLY A 132 0.18 -8.25 -10.97
N GLU A 133 0.98 -9.29 -11.23
CA GLU A 133 0.65 -10.36 -12.16
C GLU A 133 -0.07 -11.53 -11.48
N THR A 134 -0.93 -12.17 -12.26
CA THR A 134 -1.61 -13.42 -11.94
C THR A 134 -0.69 -14.64 -12.10
N ALA A 135 -1.12 -15.79 -11.58
CA ALA A 135 -0.39 -17.05 -11.74
C ALA A 135 -0.21 -17.44 -13.22
N GLU A 136 -1.22 -17.15 -14.06
CA GLU A 136 -1.20 -17.45 -15.49
C GLU A 136 -0.20 -16.57 -16.24
N GLU A 137 -0.19 -15.27 -15.95
CA GLU A 137 0.76 -14.32 -16.53
C GLU A 137 2.20 -14.66 -16.13
N LYS A 138 2.43 -15.00 -14.85
CA LYS A 138 3.72 -15.51 -14.39
C LYS A 138 4.13 -16.78 -15.13
N ALA A 139 3.23 -17.76 -15.27
CA ALA A 139 3.53 -19.02 -15.95
C ALA A 139 3.88 -18.83 -17.44
N ARG A 140 3.39 -17.76 -18.06
CA ARG A 140 3.71 -17.35 -19.42
C ARG A 140 4.97 -16.48 -19.54
N GLY A 141 5.60 -16.13 -18.43
CA GLY A 141 6.76 -15.25 -18.40
C GLY A 141 6.44 -13.78 -18.70
N LEU A 142 5.19 -13.34 -18.46
CA LEU A 142 4.69 -12.00 -18.81
C LEU A 142 4.70 -11.01 -17.64
N ALA A 143 5.27 -11.39 -16.50
CA ALA A 143 5.18 -10.61 -15.27
C ALA A 143 5.71 -9.18 -15.44
N ASP A 144 6.84 -9.00 -16.14
CA ASP A 144 7.44 -7.67 -16.32
C ASP A 144 6.59 -6.78 -17.25
N GLU A 145 6.04 -7.35 -18.32
CA GLU A 145 5.14 -6.67 -19.24
C GLU A 145 3.83 -6.25 -18.55
N VAL A 146 3.26 -7.10 -17.72
CA VAL A 146 2.05 -6.81 -16.96
C VAL A 146 2.29 -5.66 -15.98
N LEU A 147 3.34 -5.73 -15.18
CA LEU A 147 3.68 -4.67 -14.21
C LEU A 147 3.93 -3.34 -14.89
N ARG A 148 4.67 -3.34 -16.00
CA ARG A 148 4.92 -2.12 -16.80
C ARG A 148 3.64 -1.56 -17.38
N THR A 149 2.75 -2.42 -17.87
CA THR A 149 1.46 -2.00 -18.46
C THR A 149 0.57 -1.37 -17.41
N GLN A 150 0.34 -2.06 -16.29
CA GLN A 150 -0.51 -1.56 -15.20
C GLN A 150 0.03 -0.23 -14.63
N LEU A 151 1.35 -0.10 -14.50
CA LEU A 151 1.97 1.13 -14.02
C LEU A 151 1.81 2.29 -15.03
N LYS A 152 2.14 2.06 -16.31
CA LYS A 152 2.03 3.10 -17.34
C LYS A 152 0.58 3.53 -17.58
N ALA A 153 -0.35 2.58 -17.60
CA ALA A 153 -1.77 2.86 -17.76
C ALA A 153 -2.35 3.55 -16.52
N GLY A 154 -2.08 3.01 -15.32
CA GLY A 154 -2.56 3.57 -14.05
C GLY A 154 -2.05 4.98 -13.77
N LEU A 155 -0.86 5.33 -14.28
CA LEU A 155 -0.23 6.64 -14.05
C LEU A 155 -0.33 7.59 -15.26
N TYR A 156 -1.05 7.21 -16.32
CA TYR A 156 -1.18 8.04 -17.51
C TYR A 156 -1.77 9.42 -17.17
N GLY A 157 -1.08 10.49 -17.58
CA GLY A 157 -1.49 11.86 -17.31
C GLY A 157 -1.18 12.38 -15.90
N LEU A 158 -0.59 11.56 -15.01
CA LEU A 158 -0.11 12.03 -13.72
C LEU A 158 1.19 12.82 -13.92
N GLY A 159 1.16 14.13 -13.67
CA GLY A 159 2.35 14.98 -13.78
C GLY A 159 3.38 14.71 -12.67
N ALA A 160 4.57 15.31 -12.79
CA ALA A 160 5.67 15.14 -11.83
C ALA A 160 5.28 15.47 -10.37
N GLY A 161 4.47 16.51 -10.15
CA GLY A 161 3.97 16.84 -8.80
C GLY A 161 3.04 15.78 -8.20
N GLY A 162 2.40 14.96 -9.04
CA GLY A 162 1.59 13.82 -8.59
C GLY A 162 2.44 12.65 -8.09
N ALA A 163 3.67 12.50 -8.59
CA ALA A 163 4.59 11.45 -8.14
C ALA A 163 4.99 11.61 -6.67
N GLU A 164 5.03 12.84 -6.14
CA GLU A 164 5.30 13.12 -4.71
C GLU A 164 4.23 12.52 -3.77
N ARG A 165 3.02 12.28 -4.30
CA ARG A 165 1.89 11.68 -3.57
C ARG A 165 1.55 10.28 -4.08
N LEU A 166 2.47 9.63 -4.78
CA LEU A 166 2.30 8.28 -5.28
C LEU A 166 3.11 7.31 -4.43
N TRP A 167 2.46 6.25 -3.94
CA TRP A 167 3.08 5.04 -3.44
C TRP A 167 2.66 3.88 -4.34
N VAL A 168 3.51 2.88 -4.51
CA VAL A 168 3.20 1.69 -5.30
C VAL A 168 3.33 0.45 -4.40
N ALA A 169 2.35 -0.44 -4.45
CA ALA A 169 2.42 -1.75 -3.83
C ALA A 169 2.47 -2.84 -4.90
N TYR A 170 3.54 -3.63 -4.90
CA TYR A 170 3.65 -4.82 -5.73
C TYR A 170 3.00 -6.03 -5.06
N GLU A 171 1.95 -6.53 -5.69
CA GLU A 171 1.15 -7.67 -5.28
C GLU A 171 1.40 -8.87 -6.20
N PRO A 172 2.28 -9.83 -5.87
CA PRO A 172 2.27 -11.13 -6.56
C PRO A 172 0.92 -11.82 -6.30
N VAL A 173 -0.05 -11.67 -7.21
CA VAL A 173 -1.46 -12.06 -6.96
C VAL A 173 -1.57 -13.55 -6.64
N TRP A 174 -0.73 -14.36 -7.26
CA TRP A 174 -0.60 -15.80 -7.04
C TRP A 174 -0.06 -16.19 -5.65
N ALA A 175 0.58 -15.26 -4.94
CA ALA A 175 1.13 -15.45 -3.61
C ALA A 175 0.24 -14.85 -2.50
N ILE A 176 -0.88 -14.20 -2.86
CA ILE A 176 -1.84 -13.60 -1.92
C ILE A 176 -2.96 -14.60 -1.63
N GLY A 177 -3.57 -14.50 -0.44
CA GLY A 177 -4.70 -15.34 -0.02
C GLY A 177 -4.31 -16.41 1.01
N GLU A 178 -5.30 -17.15 1.49
CA GLU A 178 -5.11 -18.09 2.60
C GLU A 178 -4.09 -19.18 2.29
N HIS A 179 -4.09 -19.63 1.04
CA HIS A 179 -3.25 -20.72 0.51
C HIS A 179 -2.13 -20.23 -0.43
N GLY A 180 -1.88 -18.93 -0.48
CA GLY A 180 -0.82 -18.36 -1.30
C GLY A 180 0.57 -18.79 -0.81
N VAL A 181 1.44 -19.20 -1.73
CA VAL A 181 2.85 -19.51 -1.40
C VAL A 181 3.64 -18.20 -1.44
N PRO A 182 4.36 -17.84 -0.36
CA PRO A 182 5.18 -16.62 -0.36
C PRO A 182 6.18 -16.62 -1.53
N ALA A 183 6.28 -15.49 -2.25
CA ALA A 183 7.35 -15.31 -3.21
C ALA A 183 8.71 -15.30 -2.51
N THR A 184 9.75 -15.79 -3.19
CA THR A 184 11.11 -15.63 -2.69
C THR A 184 11.49 -14.15 -2.71
N LYS A 185 12.39 -13.74 -1.82
CA LYS A 185 12.86 -12.35 -1.78
C LYS A 185 13.56 -11.94 -3.08
N GLU A 186 14.24 -12.87 -3.74
CA GLU A 186 14.89 -12.65 -5.04
C GLU A 186 13.87 -12.40 -6.15
N TYR A 187 12.75 -13.12 -6.13
CA TYR A 187 11.66 -12.86 -7.07
C TYR A 187 11.02 -11.49 -6.81
N ALA A 188 10.75 -11.17 -5.53
CA ALA A 188 10.20 -9.88 -5.14
C ALA A 188 11.10 -8.72 -5.58
N GLU A 189 12.41 -8.82 -5.35
CA GLU A 189 13.40 -7.82 -5.77
C GLU A 189 13.46 -7.67 -7.30
N ALA A 190 13.49 -8.79 -8.04
CA ALA A 190 13.52 -8.72 -9.50
C ALA A 190 12.27 -8.04 -10.10
N ARG A 191 11.11 -8.13 -9.45
CA ARG A 191 9.90 -7.39 -9.86
C ARG A 191 9.96 -5.93 -9.41
N HIS A 192 10.49 -5.66 -8.21
CA HIS A 192 10.67 -4.30 -7.72
C HIS A 192 11.67 -3.50 -8.57
N ASP A 193 12.75 -4.11 -9.06
CA ASP A 193 13.67 -3.48 -10.01
C ASP A 193 12.96 -3.07 -11.30
N THR A 194 12.15 -3.97 -11.89
CA THR A 194 11.34 -3.64 -13.07
C THR A 194 10.41 -2.44 -12.81
N ILE A 195 9.73 -2.43 -11.66
CA ILE A 195 8.83 -1.33 -11.30
C ILE A 195 9.62 -0.03 -11.09
N ARG A 196 10.74 -0.07 -10.35
CA ARG A 196 11.62 1.08 -10.12
C ARG A 196 12.11 1.69 -11.42
N ARG A 197 12.64 0.87 -12.32
CA ARG A 197 13.11 1.32 -13.64
C ARG A 197 11.98 1.98 -14.44
N THR A 198 10.77 1.45 -14.34
CA THR A 198 9.60 2.01 -15.02
C THR A 198 9.16 3.35 -14.40
N LEU A 199 9.23 3.50 -13.08
CA LEU A 199 9.00 4.78 -12.41
C LEU A 199 10.04 5.83 -12.83
N THR A 200 11.31 5.45 -12.90
CA THR A 200 12.39 6.30 -13.41
C THR A 200 12.21 6.68 -14.88
N GLU A 201 11.73 5.76 -15.73
CA GLU A 201 11.37 6.07 -17.13
C GLU A 201 10.26 7.14 -17.20
N LEU A 202 9.27 7.08 -16.31
CA LEU A 202 8.10 7.97 -16.32
C LEU A 202 8.38 9.34 -15.73
N TYR A 203 9.16 9.42 -14.65
CA TYR A 203 9.34 10.65 -13.86
C TYR A 203 10.78 11.16 -13.79
N GLY A 204 11.73 10.45 -14.39
CA GLY A 204 13.16 10.71 -14.28
C GLY A 204 13.78 10.09 -13.01
N GLU A 205 15.11 10.05 -12.97
CA GLU A 205 15.88 9.33 -11.94
C GLU A 205 15.49 9.76 -10.52
N GLN A 206 15.54 11.06 -10.23
CA GLN A 206 15.32 11.54 -8.87
C GLN A 206 13.89 11.26 -8.37
N ALA A 207 12.87 11.58 -9.17
CA ALA A 207 11.48 11.39 -8.76
C ALA A 207 11.08 9.91 -8.78
N GLY A 208 11.52 9.14 -9.78
CA GLY A 208 11.26 7.70 -9.86
C GLY A 208 11.88 6.90 -8.72
N GLN A 209 13.08 7.27 -8.26
CA GLN A 209 13.72 6.68 -7.08
C GLN A 209 13.05 7.09 -5.75
N ALA A 210 12.41 8.26 -5.71
CA ALA A 210 11.78 8.77 -4.50
C ALA A 210 10.39 8.18 -4.21
N VAL A 211 9.71 7.61 -5.22
CA VAL A 211 8.39 6.97 -5.05
C VAL A 211 8.51 5.74 -4.13
N PRO A 212 7.84 5.70 -2.96
CA PRO A 212 7.82 4.52 -2.11
C PRO A 212 7.24 3.30 -2.82
N LEU A 213 8.01 2.22 -2.84
CA LEU A 213 7.67 0.95 -3.46
C LEU A 213 7.63 -0.17 -2.43
N LEU A 214 6.43 -0.67 -2.17
CA LEU A 214 6.13 -1.61 -1.11
C LEU A 214 5.90 -3.02 -1.66
N TYR A 215 6.33 -4.04 -0.93
CA TYR A 215 5.93 -5.42 -1.21
C TYR A 215 4.60 -5.73 -0.52
N GLY A 216 3.58 -6.05 -1.32
CA GLY A 216 2.21 -6.38 -0.89
C GLY A 216 1.85 -7.86 -0.93
N GLY A 217 2.83 -8.75 -1.13
CA GLY A 217 2.60 -10.20 -1.08
C GLY A 217 2.44 -10.76 0.33
N SER A 218 2.46 -12.08 0.47
CA SER A 218 2.38 -12.74 1.79
C SER A 218 3.63 -12.46 2.64
N VAL A 219 3.49 -11.54 3.60
CA VAL A 219 4.52 -11.18 4.59
C VAL A 219 4.19 -11.81 5.94
N ASN A 220 5.19 -12.40 6.58
CA ASN A 220 5.12 -13.02 7.90
C ASN A 220 6.44 -12.77 8.67
N PRO A 221 6.51 -13.13 9.97
CA PRO A 221 7.72 -12.89 10.77
C PRO A 221 8.98 -13.53 10.17
N ASP A 222 8.86 -14.67 9.50
CA ASP A 222 10.00 -15.42 8.98
C ASP A 222 10.62 -14.76 7.73
N ASN A 223 9.83 -14.01 6.96
CA ASN A 223 10.28 -13.44 5.68
C ASN A 223 10.41 -11.90 5.68
N ALA A 224 9.82 -11.18 6.63
CA ALA A 224 9.76 -9.72 6.62
C ALA A 224 11.15 -9.06 6.56
N VAL A 225 12.08 -9.52 7.41
CA VAL A 225 13.47 -9.01 7.44
C VAL A 225 14.22 -9.32 6.14
N GLY A 226 13.96 -10.48 5.54
CA GLY A 226 14.58 -10.86 4.27
C GLY A 226 14.11 -9.98 3.11
N LEU A 227 12.83 -9.63 3.09
CA LEU A 227 12.22 -8.79 2.06
C LEU A 227 12.67 -7.34 2.19
N ILE A 228 12.61 -6.73 3.37
CA ILE A 228 12.95 -5.31 3.53
C ILE A 228 14.44 -5.00 3.30
N ARG A 229 15.29 -6.03 3.33
CA ARG A 229 16.73 -5.90 3.00
C ARG A 229 17.03 -5.85 1.51
N MET A 230 16.04 -6.12 0.66
CA MET A 230 16.19 -6.00 -0.79
C MET A 230 16.30 -4.52 -1.18
N GLU A 231 17.07 -4.23 -2.24
CA GLU A 231 17.47 -2.87 -2.60
C GLU A 231 16.29 -1.97 -2.96
N ASN A 232 15.33 -2.51 -3.71
CA ASN A 232 14.20 -1.75 -4.24
C ASN A 232 12.93 -1.85 -3.38
N ILE A 233 12.96 -2.56 -2.25
CA ILE A 233 11.82 -2.71 -1.34
C ILE A 233 11.91 -1.63 -0.25
N ASP A 234 11.04 -0.63 -0.33
CA ASP A 234 11.01 0.51 0.62
C ASP A 234 10.10 0.24 1.83
N GLY A 235 9.28 -0.80 1.73
CA GLY A 235 8.28 -1.10 2.73
C GLY A 235 7.52 -2.39 2.50
N LEU A 236 6.70 -2.74 3.49
CA LEU A 236 5.88 -3.95 3.50
C LEU A 236 4.42 -3.57 3.73
N PHE A 237 3.55 -4.03 2.83
CA PHE A 237 2.11 -3.89 2.94
C PHE A 237 1.50 -5.24 3.34
N ILE A 238 1.28 -5.39 4.64
CA ILE A 238 1.11 -6.69 5.29
C ILE A 238 -0.37 -6.98 5.51
N GLY A 239 -0.85 -8.14 5.07
CA GLY A 239 -2.20 -8.63 5.35
C GLY A 239 -2.33 -9.24 6.75
N ARG A 240 -2.76 -10.51 6.80
CA ARG A 240 -3.13 -11.26 8.01
C ARG A 240 -2.17 -11.13 9.20
N SER A 241 -0.86 -11.15 8.95
CA SER A 241 0.17 -11.07 10.01
C SER A 241 0.13 -9.75 10.77
N ALA A 242 -0.46 -8.70 10.19
CA ALA A 242 -0.58 -7.38 10.79
C ALA A 242 -1.97 -7.10 11.39
N TRP A 243 -2.96 -7.99 11.26
CA TRP A 243 -4.31 -7.77 11.80
C TRP A 243 -4.43 -7.98 13.32
N ASP A 244 -3.36 -8.45 13.95
CA ASP A 244 -3.14 -8.46 15.39
C ASP A 244 -2.05 -7.43 15.71
N ALA A 245 -2.35 -6.48 16.62
CA ALA A 245 -1.45 -5.36 16.89
C ALA A 245 -0.10 -5.79 17.48
N ARG A 246 -0.06 -6.89 18.25
CA ARG A 246 1.17 -7.41 18.86
C ARG A 246 2.04 -8.09 17.82
N LYS A 247 1.44 -8.90 16.95
CA LYS A 247 2.15 -9.51 15.82
C LYS A 247 2.68 -8.46 14.86
N PHE A 248 1.89 -7.42 14.57
CA PHE A 248 2.35 -6.33 13.71
C PHE A 248 3.52 -5.57 14.34
N ASN A 249 3.41 -5.20 15.62
CA ASN A 249 4.50 -4.55 16.35
C ASN A 249 5.79 -5.38 16.38
N ALA A 250 5.69 -6.71 16.53
CA ALA A 250 6.86 -7.59 16.47
C ALA A 250 7.57 -7.46 15.11
N ILE A 251 6.81 -7.57 14.01
CA ILE A 251 7.35 -7.41 12.65
C ILE A 251 7.95 -6.01 12.45
N ILE A 252 7.27 -4.96 12.92
CA ILE A 252 7.77 -3.58 12.82
C ILE A 252 9.14 -3.45 13.47
N ARG A 253 9.31 -3.98 14.68
CA ARG A 253 10.57 -3.88 15.42
C ARG A 253 11.68 -4.70 14.76
N ASP A 254 11.39 -5.90 14.30
CA ASP A 254 12.37 -6.75 13.60
C ASP A 254 12.86 -6.08 12.30
N VAL A 255 11.93 -5.48 11.55
CA VAL A 255 12.24 -4.75 10.32
C VAL A 255 13.08 -3.50 10.59
N LEU A 256 12.71 -2.67 11.57
CA LEU A 256 13.46 -1.45 11.89
C LEU A 256 14.87 -1.78 12.40
N ALA A 257 15.00 -2.78 13.27
CA ALA A 257 16.31 -3.25 13.75
C ALA A 257 17.20 -3.74 12.58
N ALA A 258 16.61 -4.35 11.56
CA ALA A 258 17.32 -4.82 10.38
C ALA A 258 17.68 -3.70 9.37
N ALA A 259 16.96 -2.58 9.39
CA ALA A 259 17.22 -1.43 8.52
C ALA A 259 18.29 -0.47 9.08
N ASP A 260 18.41 -0.42 10.43
CA ASP A 260 19.42 0.38 11.14
C ASP A 260 20.83 -0.25 11.12
N GLY A 261 20.90 -1.58 11.00
CA GLY A 261 22.14 -2.37 10.95
C GLY A 261 22.78 -2.42 9.57
#